data_AF-H5UVL3-F1
#
_entry.id   AF-H5UVL3-F1
#
_cell.length_a   1.000
_cell.length_b   1.000
_cell.length_c   1.000
_cell.angle_alpha   90.00
_cell.angle_beta   90.00
_cell.angle_gamma   90.00
#
_symmetry.space_group_name_H-M   'P 1'
#
loop_
_entity.id
_entity.type
_entity.pdbx_description
1 polymer ?
#
loop_
_entity_poly.entity_id
_entity_poly.type
_entity_poly.pdbx_seq_one_letter_code
_entity_poly.pdbx_strand_id
1 'polypeptide(L)' 'MCPIRPGDPCSLCQPGANGPQDCGLVYLVQDDPDLREIAAEQRRRHVDRARRSRDVP' A
#
# COMPACT_ATOMS: atom_id res chain seq x y z
N MET A 1 -6.20 4.88 1.28
CA MET A 1 -5.44 3.62 1.49
C MET A 1 -3.96 3.92 1.35
N CYS A 2 -3.12 3.41 2.23
CA CYS A 2 -1.66 3.54 2.13
C CYS A 2 -1.11 2.60 1.02
N PRO A 3 -0.35 3.10 0.02
CA PRO A 3 0.20 2.25 -1.03
C PRO A 3 1.19 1.19 -0.53
N ILE A 4 1.89 1.48 0.58
CA ILE A 4 2.92 0.63 1.18
C ILE A 4 2.32 -0.35 2.22
N ARG A 5 1.18 -0.02 2.82
CA ARG A 5 0.51 -0.84 3.84
C ARG A 5 -0.92 -1.16 3.39
N PRO A 6 -1.12 -2.18 2.54
CA PRO A 6 -2.45 -2.57 2.09
C PRO A 6 -3.37 -2.93 3.27
N GLY A 7 -4.53 -2.30 3.34
CA GLY A 7 -5.50 -2.45 4.44
C GLY A 7 -5.48 -1.29 5.43
N ASP A 8 -4.39 -0.53 5.50
CA ASP A 8 -4.29 0.63 6.40
C ASP A 8 -4.71 1.92 5.67
N PRO A 9 -5.45 2.83 6.32
CA PRO A 9 -5.63 4.18 5.81
C PRO A 9 -4.28 4.92 5.75
N CYS A 10 -4.22 6.01 4.98
CA CYS A 10 -3.04 6.87 5.02
C CYS A 10 -3.04 7.61 6.37
N SER A 11 -1.91 7.59 7.07
CA SER A 11 -1.75 8.21 8.40
C SER A 11 -1.12 9.61 8.35
N LEU A 12 -0.81 10.13 7.16
CA LEU A 12 -0.17 11.46 6.99
C LEU A 12 1.08 11.61 7.89
N CYS A 13 2.04 10.68 7.77
CA CYS A 13 3.14 10.49 8.73
C CYS A 13 4.07 11.70 8.94
N GLN A 14 3.95 12.75 8.13
CA GLN A 14 4.84 13.91 8.11
C GLN A 14 4.00 15.21 8.13
N PRO A 15 4.46 16.27 8.82
CA PRO A 15 3.77 17.56 8.80
C PRO A 15 3.53 18.10 7.39
N GLY A 16 2.32 18.56 7.11
CA GLY A 16 1.94 19.14 5.82
C GLY A 16 1.58 18.13 4.72
N ALA A 17 1.64 16.83 4.98
CA ALA A 17 1.17 15.82 4.03
C ALA A 17 -0.36 15.87 3.88
N ASN A 18 -0.83 15.81 2.63
CA ASN A 18 -2.23 15.75 2.25
C ASN A 18 -2.61 14.39 1.65
N GLY A 19 -1.65 13.48 1.49
CA GLY A 19 -1.92 12.12 1.04
C GLY A 19 -0.67 11.34 0.65
N PRO A 20 -0.85 10.15 0.05
CA PRO A 20 0.25 9.28 -0.33
C PRO A 20 1.27 9.89 -1.29
N GLN A 21 0.84 10.82 -2.15
CA GLN A 21 1.72 11.53 -3.08
C GLN A 21 2.80 12.37 -2.37
N ASP A 22 2.57 12.76 -1.12
CA ASP A 22 3.53 13.54 -0.32
C ASP A 22 4.49 12.64 0.48
N CYS A 23 4.29 11.32 0.45
CA CYS A 23 5.06 10.38 1.25
C CYS A 23 6.38 9.99 0.56
N GLY A 24 7.52 10.39 1.14
CA GLY A 24 8.84 10.03 0.61
C GLY A 24 9.09 8.52 0.50
N LEU A 25 8.50 7.69 1.37
CA LEU A 25 8.60 6.23 1.25
C LEU A 25 7.85 5.70 0.03
N VAL A 26 6.68 6.27 -0.29
CA VAL A 26 5.93 5.92 -1.51
C VAL A 26 6.76 6.28 -2.74
N TYR A 27 7.43 7.44 -2.75
CA TYR A 27 8.34 7.82 -3.83
C TYR A 27 9.45 6.78 -4.03
N LEU A 28 10.20 6.46 -2.98
CA LEU A 28 11.35 5.53 -3.07
C LEU A 28 10.94 4.13 -3.55
N VAL A 29 9.83 3.60 -3.06
CA VAL A 29 9.34 2.27 -3.47
C VAL A 29 8.84 2.26 -4.91
N GLN A 30 8.24 3.36 -5.38
CA GLN A 30 7.68 3.43 -6.73
C GLN A 30 8.73 3.73 -7.80
N ASP A 31 9.84 4.37 -7.44
CA ASP A 31 10.98 4.68 -8.31
C ASP A 31 11.87 3.44 -8.56
N ASP A 32 11.96 2.55 -7.57
CA ASP A 32 12.68 1.29 -7.69
C ASP A 32 11.80 0.17 -8.33
N PRO A 33 12.17 -0.40 -9.49
CA PRO A 33 11.36 -1.40 -10.19
C PRO A 33 11.09 -2.67 -9.38
N ASP A 34 12.08 -3.13 -8.61
CA ASP A 34 12.00 -4.38 -7.86
C ASP A 34 11.10 -4.19 -6.64
N LEU A 35 11.28 -3.08 -5.92
CA LEU A 35 10.40 -2.71 -4.80
C LEU A 35 8.97 -2.47 -5.27
N ARG A 36 8.77 -1.87 -6.44
CA ARG A 36 7.45 -1.66 -7.02
C ARG A 36 6.73 -2.97 -7.32
N GLU A 37 7.43 -3.98 -7.82
CA GLU A 37 6.85 -5.31 -8.06
C GLU A 37 6.48 -5.99 -6.73
N ILE A 38 7.35 -5.92 -5.72
CA ILE A 38 7.05 -6.44 -4.37
C ILE A 38 5.78 -5.77 -3.80
N ALA A 39 5.66 -4.44 -3.90
CA ALA A 39 4.48 -3.70 -3.44
C ALA A 39 3.20 -4.11 -4.20
N ALA A 40 3.30 -4.34 -5.50
CA ALA A 40 2.19 -4.84 -6.31
C ALA A 40 1.77 -6.25 -5.87
N GLU A 41 2.72 -7.13 -5.58
CA GLU A 41 2.46 -8.47 -5.06
C GLU A 41 1.76 -8.44 -3.71
N GLN A 42 2.22 -7.59 -2.77
CA GLN A 42 1.57 -7.42 -1.48
C GLN A 42 0.12 -6.96 -1.61
N ARG A 43 -0.16 -6.04 -2.56
CA ARG A 43 -1.53 -5.59 -2.83
C ARG A 43 -2.41 -6.72 -3.35
N ARG A 44 -1.91 -7.55 -4.28
CA ARG A 44 -2.63 -8.73 -4.80
C ARG A 44 -2.94 -9.71 -3.67
N ARG A 45 -1.93 -10.04 -2.84
CA ARG A 45 -2.09 -10.92 -1.67
C ARG A 45 -3.12 -10.41 -0.67
N HIS A 46 -3.17 -9.09 -0.43
CA HIS A 46 -4.16 -8.47 0.44
C HIS A 46 -5.58 -8.63 -0.11
N VAL A 47 -5.79 -8.33 -1.39
CA VAL A 47 -7.10 -8.50 -2.06
C VAL A 47 -7.56 -9.95 -2.04
N ASP A 48 -6.66 -10.89 -2.35
CA ASP A 48 -6.98 -12.31 -2.34
C ASP A 48 -7.33 -12.83 -0.93
N ARG A 49 -6.62 -12.35 0.10
CA ARG A 49 -6.97 -12.65 1.50
C ARG A 49 -8.35 -12.09 1.84
N ALA A 50 -8.61 -10.82 1.51
CA ALA A 50 -9.89 -10.18 1.80
C ALA A 50 -11.06 -10.89 1.08
N ARG A 51 -10.86 -11.35 -0.15
CA ARG A 51 -11.82 -12.20 -0.89
C ARG A 51 -12.10 -13.50 -0.15
N ARG A 52 -11.04 -14.29 0.12
CA ARG A 52 -11.17 -15.56 0.86
C ARG A 52 -11.90 -15.41 2.19
N SER A 53 -11.63 -14.34 2.95
CA SER A 53 -12.33 -14.08 4.21
C SER A 53 -13.81 -13.75 4.06
N ARG A 54 -14.26 -13.25 2.91
CA ARG A 54 -15.69 -12.99 2.62
C ARG A 54 -16.44 -14.25 2.18
N ASP A 55 -15.71 -15.23 1.62
CA ASP A 55 -16.28 -16.49 1.13
C ASP A 55 -16.37 -17.58 2.22
N VAL A 56 -15.93 -17.29 3.46
CA VAL A 56 -16.13 -18.17 4.63
C VAL A 56 -17.59 -18.01 5.12
N PRO A 57 -18.39 -19.10 5.17
CA PRO A 57 -19.78 -19.05 5.65
C PRO A 57 -19.93 -18.61 7.10
#